data_AF-A0A1G3H234-F1
#
_entry.id   AF-A0A1G3H234-F1
#
_cell.length_a   1.000
_cell.length_b   1.000
_cell.length_c   1.000
_cell.angle_alpha   90.00
_cell.angle_beta   90.00
_cell.angle_gamma   90.00
#
_symmetry.space_group_name_H-M   'P 1'
#
loop_
_entity.id
_entity.type
_entity.pdbx_description
1 polymer ?
#
loop_
_entity_poly.entity_id
_entity_poly.type
_entity_poly.pdbx_seq_one_letter_code
_entity_poly.pdbx_strand_id
1 'polypeptide(L)'
;MSNFATTKFDYPVSKSRPRKTVYTERFEIGGRKIRYEAAQPLKSQALNEGDEVMVAGMVQNGTLNALAMKNFTTGVASHQSFFFMFLGGVLFLAAGIFILIEYGSQFLGGGLIGLAILAIFPGIFFLFGGFLLYFGYRTLRAVIVVRAVP
;
A
#
# COMPACT_ATOMS: atom_id res chain seq x y z
N MET A 1 3.44 -21.58 -3.54
CA MET A 1 4.67 -21.99 -2.82
C MET A 1 5.00 -20.91 -1.82
N SER A 2 4.69 -21.14 -0.55
CA SER A 2 5.07 -20.29 0.59
C SER A 2 6.48 -20.69 1.02
N ASN A 3 7.42 -19.74 1.02
CA ASN A 3 8.80 -19.98 1.42
C ASN A 3 8.99 -19.46 2.85
N PHE A 4 9.36 -20.36 3.76
CA PHE A 4 9.74 -20.06 5.14
C PHE A 4 11.26 -19.89 5.21
N ALA A 5 11.77 -18.88 5.92
CA ALA A 5 13.20 -18.71 6.12
C ALA A 5 13.53 -17.94 7.42
N THR A 6 14.64 -18.33 8.04
CA THR A 6 15.20 -17.80 9.29
C THR A 6 16.10 -16.59 9.00
N THR A 7 16.02 -15.53 9.83
CA THR A 7 16.56 -14.18 9.50
C THR A 7 17.54 -13.67 10.55
N LYS A 8 18.57 -12.93 10.11
CA LYS A 8 19.53 -12.13 10.91
C LYS A 8 19.20 -10.63 10.73
N PHE A 9 19.09 -9.86 11.81
CA PHE A 9 18.66 -8.46 11.82
C PHE A 9 19.83 -7.53 12.15
N ASP A 10 20.19 -6.66 11.20
CA ASP A 10 21.18 -5.60 11.43
C ASP A 10 20.46 -4.26 11.63
N TYR A 11 20.39 -3.78 12.87
CA TYR A 11 19.65 -2.57 13.23
C TYR A 11 20.59 -1.34 13.26
N PRO A 12 20.47 -0.37 12.34
CA PRO A 12 21.09 0.93 12.55
C PRO A 12 20.33 1.68 13.66
N VAL A 13 21.03 1.97 14.76
CA VAL A 13 20.52 2.81 15.86
C VAL A 13 20.29 4.23 15.35
N SER A 14 19.05 4.54 14.96
CA SER A 14 18.67 5.87 14.46
C SER A 14 18.51 6.86 15.62
N LYS A 15 19.46 7.80 15.76
CA LYS A 15 19.40 8.95 16.67
C LYS A 15 18.14 9.80 16.40
N SER A 16 17.45 10.16 17.49
CA SER A 16 16.20 10.92 17.61
C SER A 16 16.03 12.13 16.67
N ARG A 17 15.09 12.07 15.70
CA ARG A 17 14.48 13.22 14.96
C ARG A 17 13.11 12.84 14.35
N PRO A 18 12.34 13.82 13.80
CA PRO A 18 10.96 14.17 14.20
C PRO A 18 9.93 13.05 13.95
N ARG A 19 8.74 13.14 14.59
CA ARG A 19 7.62 12.18 14.55
C ARG A 19 7.36 11.66 13.11
N LYS A 20 8.06 10.60 12.72
CA LYS A 20 7.99 10.01 11.38
C LYS A 20 6.83 9.01 11.40
N THR A 21 5.77 9.31 10.67
CA THR A 21 4.54 8.51 10.65
C THR A 21 4.69 7.21 9.87
N VAL A 22 5.78 7.06 9.11
CA VAL A 22 6.08 5.88 8.28
C VAL A 22 7.53 5.44 8.53
N TYR A 23 7.68 4.22 9.03
CA TYR A 23 8.96 3.53 9.22
C TYR A 23 9.19 2.64 8.01
N THR A 24 10.24 2.95 7.25
CA THR A 24 10.72 2.08 6.17
C THR A 24 11.88 1.29 6.71
N GLU A 25 11.72 -0.02 6.79
CA GLU A 25 12.75 -0.94 7.27
C GLU A 25 13.14 -1.91 6.15
N ARG A 26 14.41 -2.33 6.18
CA ARG A 26 14.99 -3.23 5.19
C ARG A 26 15.62 -4.39 5.92
N PHE A 27 15.23 -5.61 5.57
CA PHE A 27 15.76 -6.84 6.14
C PHE A 27 15.79 -7.93 5.07
N GLU A 28 16.43 -9.06 5.35
CA GLU A 28 16.68 -10.10 4.35
C GLU A 28 16.16 -11.46 4.81
N ILE A 29 15.14 -11.99 4.13
CA ILE A 29 14.56 -13.30 4.43
C ILE A 29 14.96 -14.28 3.33
N GLY A 30 15.63 -15.37 3.71
CA GLY A 30 15.99 -16.44 2.77
C GLY A 30 16.78 -15.97 1.55
N GLY A 31 17.72 -15.04 1.76
CA GLY A 31 18.54 -14.45 0.68
C GLY A 31 17.85 -13.37 -0.16
N ARG A 32 16.61 -12.96 0.19
CA ARG A 32 15.85 -11.94 -0.53
C ARG A 32 15.74 -10.66 0.30
N LYS A 33 16.14 -9.54 -0.30
CA LYS A 33 15.98 -8.21 0.28
C LYS A 33 14.51 -7.84 0.33
N ILE A 34 14.03 -7.50 1.51
CA ILE A 34 12.66 -7.06 1.78
C ILE A 34 12.70 -5.61 2.23
N ARG A 35 11.78 -4.81 1.69
CA ARG A 35 11.46 -3.48 2.17
C ARG A 35 10.06 -3.53 2.77
N TYR A 36 9.93 -3.15 4.03
CA TYR A 36 8.65 -3.06 4.70
C TYR A 36 8.39 -1.61 5.12
N GLU A 37 7.19 -1.13 4.82
CA GLU A 37 6.73 0.20 5.25
C GLU A 37 5.58 0.04 6.23
N ALA A 38 5.82 0.42 7.48
CA ALA A 38 4.84 0.32 8.55
C ALA A 38 4.62 1.67 9.22
N ALA A 39 3.40 1.86 9.73
CA ALA A 39 3.08 3.02 10.57
C ALA A 39 3.77 2.97 11.96
N GLN A 40 4.33 1.81 12.32
CA GLN A 40 5.03 1.56 13.58
C GLN A 40 6.35 0.81 13.30
N PRO A 41 7.40 1.04 14.09
CA PRO A 41 8.70 0.37 13.90
C PRO A 41 8.58 -1.15 14.10
N LEU A 42 9.37 -1.97 13.38
CA LEU A 42 9.32 -3.44 13.52
C LEU A 42 9.70 -3.92 14.93
N LYS A 43 10.51 -3.14 15.66
CA LYS A 43 10.85 -3.44 17.06
C LYS A 43 9.60 -3.48 17.96
N SER A 44 8.55 -2.71 17.63
CA SER A 44 7.26 -2.80 18.32
C SER A 44 6.32 -3.88 17.76
N GLN A 45 6.67 -4.49 16.63
CA GLN A 45 5.95 -5.61 16.01
C GLN A 45 6.58 -6.97 16.34
N ALA A 46 7.52 -6.99 17.28
CA ALA A 46 8.13 -8.19 17.85
C ALA A 46 8.75 -9.13 16.78
N LEU A 47 9.51 -8.58 15.82
CA LEU A 47 10.38 -9.39 14.96
C LEU A 47 11.74 -9.57 15.64
N ASN A 48 12.09 -10.81 15.97
CA ASN A 48 13.39 -11.20 16.50
C ASN A 48 14.15 -12.11 15.53
N GLU A 49 15.48 -12.13 15.64
CA GLU A 49 16.29 -13.11 14.89
C GLU A 49 15.82 -14.53 15.22
N GLY A 50 15.69 -15.35 14.19
CA GLY A 50 15.16 -16.71 14.34
C GLY A 50 13.65 -16.84 14.17
N ASP A 51 12.90 -15.74 14.15
CA ASP A 51 11.43 -15.81 14.00
C ASP A 51 11.01 -16.33 12.63
N GLU A 52 9.97 -17.16 12.64
CA GLU A 52 9.32 -17.62 11.43
C GLU A 52 8.28 -16.59 11.00
N VAL A 53 8.48 -15.98 9.84
CA VAL A 53 7.61 -14.91 9.34
C VAL A 53 7.18 -15.18 7.90
N MET A 54 5.91 -14.87 7.60
CA MET A 54 5.39 -14.82 6.25
C MET A 54 5.27 -13.39 5.79
N VAL A 55 5.74 -13.11 4.59
CA VAL A 55 5.66 -11.79 3.97
C VAL A 55 4.97 -11.90 2.62
N ALA A 56 3.96 -11.06 2.39
CA ALA A 56 3.28 -10.94 1.10
C ALA A 56 3.47 -9.53 0.54
N GLY A 57 3.82 -9.45 -0.73
CA GLY A 57 4.19 -8.20 -1.37
C GLY A 57 4.58 -8.37 -2.82
N MET A 58 5.30 -7.39 -3.34
CA MET A 58 5.69 -7.33 -4.75
C MET A 58 7.17 -7.16 -4.90
N VAL A 59 7.77 -7.94 -5.80
CA VAL A 59 9.16 -7.72 -6.17
C VAL A 59 9.23 -6.52 -7.12
N GLN A 60 9.97 -5.50 -6.73
CA GLN A 60 10.34 -4.35 -7.57
C GLN A 60 11.85 -4.20 -7.53
N ASN A 61 12.49 -4.18 -8.70
CA ASN A 61 13.95 -4.04 -8.84
C ASN A 61 14.75 -5.02 -7.94
N GLY A 62 14.32 -6.28 -7.89
CA GLY A 62 14.96 -7.32 -7.08
C GLY A 62 14.73 -7.20 -5.56
N THR A 63 13.94 -6.23 -5.10
CA THR A 63 13.56 -6.06 -3.69
C THR A 63 12.08 -6.39 -3.51
N LEU A 64 11.73 -7.20 -2.51
CA LEU A 64 10.34 -7.47 -2.16
C LEU A 64 9.78 -6.31 -1.32
N ASN A 65 8.91 -5.49 -1.89
CA ASN A 65 8.11 -4.51 -1.15
C ASN A 65 6.95 -5.24 -0.46
N ALA A 66 7.08 -5.42 0.84
CA ALA A 66 6.13 -6.11 1.69
C ALA A 66 4.91 -5.22 1.97
N LEU A 67 3.72 -5.72 1.65
CA LEU A 67 2.43 -5.06 1.90
C LEU A 67 1.75 -5.60 3.17
N ALA A 68 2.02 -6.86 3.50
CA ALA A 68 1.55 -7.52 4.71
C ALA A 68 2.59 -8.52 5.21
N MET A 69 2.64 -8.71 6.52
CA MET A 69 3.55 -9.60 7.21
C MET A 69 2.84 -10.27 8.40
N LYS A 70 3.12 -11.55 8.66
CA LYS A 70 2.71 -12.27 9.87
C LYS A 70 3.95 -12.93 10.48
N ASN A 71 4.15 -12.71 11.76
CA ASN A 71 5.11 -13.45 12.55
C ASN A 71 4.39 -14.62 13.22
N PHE A 72 4.80 -15.85 12.91
CA PHE A 72 4.21 -17.06 13.51
C PHE A 72 4.72 -17.31 14.92
N THR A 73 5.95 -16.90 15.25
CA THR A 73 6.51 -17.04 16.60
C THR A 73 5.73 -16.20 17.62
N THR A 74 5.42 -14.96 17.26
CA THR A 74 4.76 -14.00 18.18
C THR A 74 3.26 -13.87 17.93
N GLY A 75 2.76 -14.43 16.82
CA GLY A 75 1.34 -14.33 16.41
C GLY A 75 0.92 -12.95 15.89
N VAL A 76 1.86 -12.00 15.76
CA VAL A 76 1.57 -10.62 15.35
C VAL A 76 1.45 -10.54 13.83
N ALA A 77 0.32 -10.01 13.34
CA ALA A 77 0.12 -9.66 11.94
C ALA A 77 0.15 -8.15 11.75
N SER A 78 0.91 -7.69 10.76
CA SER A 78 1.06 -6.29 10.41
C SER A 78 0.79 -6.08 8.93
N HIS A 79 0.14 -4.97 8.59
CA HIS A 79 -0.20 -4.67 7.21
C HIS A 79 -0.25 -3.16 6.95
N GLN A 80 -0.02 -2.78 5.70
CA GLN A 80 -0.26 -1.42 5.27
C GLN A 80 -1.76 -1.11 5.35
N SER A 81 -2.11 0.14 5.69
CA SER A 81 -3.52 0.55 5.76
C SER A 81 -4.10 0.66 4.35
N PHE A 82 -4.91 -0.33 3.96
CA PHE A 82 -5.64 -0.32 2.69
C PHE A 82 -6.96 0.46 2.77
N PHE A 83 -7.48 0.68 3.98
CA PHE A 83 -8.79 1.30 4.19
C PHE A 83 -8.85 2.72 3.62
N PHE A 84 -7.85 3.56 3.91
CA PHE A 84 -7.79 4.92 3.38
C PHE A 84 -7.61 4.97 1.86
N MET A 85 -6.96 3.97 1.27
CA MET A 85 -6.81 3.86 -0.19
C MET A 85 -8.16 3.55 -0.84
N PHE A 86 -8.92 2.62 -0.28
CA PHE A 86 -10.28 2.34 -0.75
C PHE A 86 -11.21 3.54 -0.60
N LEU A 87 -11.22 4.15 0.60
CA LEU A 87 -12.07 5.30 0.88
C LEU A 87 -11.73 6.48 -0.04
N GLY A 88 -10.44 6.80 -0.19
CA GLY A 88 -9.97 7.82 -1.11
C GLY A 88 -10.36 7.49 -2.55
N GLY A 89 -10.15 6.26 -3.00
CA GLY A 89 -10.54 5.80 -4.33
C GLY A 89 -12.02 6.04 -4.64
N VAL A 90 -12.91 5.63 -3.73
CA VAL A 90 -14.36 5.85 -3.87
C VAL A 90 -14.71 7.33 -3.91
N LEU A 91 -14.13 8.14 -3.02
CA LEU A 91 -14.39 9.59 -2.98
C LEU A 91 -13.95 10.30 -4.26
N PHE A 92 -12.79 9.94 -4.81
CA PHE A 92 -12.30 10.51 -6.07
C PHE A 92 -13.19 10.13 -7.26
N LEU A 93 -13.65 8.87 -7.34
CA LEU A 93 -14.60 8.46 -8.37
C LEU A 93 -15.93 9.22 -8.25
N ALA A 94 -16.46 9.36 -7.04
CA ALA A 94 -17.69 10.11 -6.77
C ALA A 94 -17.54 11.58 -7.17
N ALA A 95 -16.39 12.20 -6.87
CA ALA A 95 -16.09 13.57 -7.29
C ALA A 95 -16.05 13.71 -8.82
N GLY A 96 -15.43 12.76 -9.53
CA GLY A 96 -15.42 12.73 -11.00
C GLY A 96 -16.84 12.64 -11.59
N ILE A 97 -17.70 11.78 -11.02
CA ILE A 97 -19.11 11.67 -11.42
C ILE A 97 -19.86 12.97 -11.12
N PHE A 98 -19.67 13.56 -9.94
CA PHE A 98 -20.30 14.81 -9.55
C PHE A 98 -19.97 15.94 -10.53
N ILE A 99 -18.70 16.06 -10.94
CA ILE A 99 -18.28 17.06 -11.93
C ILE A 99 -18.98 16.86 -13.28
N LEU A 100 -19.12 15.61 -13.73
CA LEU A 100 -19.83 15.30 -14.97
C LEU A 100 -21.31 15.67 -14.91
N ILE A 101 -21.97 15.42 -13.78
CA ILE A 101 -23.39 15.71 -13.60
C ILE A 101 -23.63 17.23 -13.52
N GLU A 102 -22.87 17.92 -12.67
CA GLU A 102 -23.11 19.33 -12.35
C GLU A 102 -22.66 20.26 -13.48
N TYR A 103 -21.48 19.99 -14.06
CA TYR A 103 -20.85 20.89 -15.03
C TYR A 103 -20.88 20.36 -16.47
N GLY A 104 -21.39 19.14 -16.69
CA GLY A 104 -21.37 18.50 -18.02
C GLY A 104 -22.08 19.32 -19.10
N SER A 105 -23.22 19.91 -18.78
CA SER A 105 -23.99 20.75 -19.73
C SER A 105 -23.26 22.03 -20.12
N GLN A 106 -22.57 22.67 -19.16
CA GLN A 106 -21.78 23.89 -19.39
C GLN A 106 -20.57 23.60 -20.28
N PHE A 107 -19.93 22.45 -20.09
CA PHE A 107 -18.78 22.06 -20.90
C PHE A 107 -19.15 21.59 -22.31
N LEU A 108 -20.30 20.92 -22.48
CA LEU A 108 -20.80 20.52 -23.82
C LEU A 108 -21.12 21.74 -24.70
N GLY A 109 -21.57 22.84 -24.12
CA GLY A 109 -21.85 24.10 -24.84
C GLY A 109 -20.60 24.90 -25.25
N GLY A 110 -19.42 24.57 -24.70
CA GLY A 110 -18.17 25.32 -24.89
C GLY A 110 -17.36 24.98 -26.15
N GLY A 111 -17.91 24.19 -27.08
CA GLY A 111 -17.22 23.73 -28.28
C GLY A 111 -16.01 22.83 -27.96
N LEU A 112 -14.95 22.88 -28.79
CA LEU A 112 -13.78 22.00 -28.63
C LEU A 112 -13.05 22.19 -27.28
N ILE A 113 -12.99 23.42 -26.76
CA ILE A 113 -12.33 23.71 -25.49
C ILE A 113 -13.13 23.13 -24.32
N GLY A 114 -14.46 23.30 -24.34
CA GLY A 114 -15.34 22.71 -23.33
C GLY A 114 -15.26 21.18 -23.32
N LEU A 115 -15.25 20.54 -24.48
CA LEU A 115 -15.06 19.09 -24.61
C LEU A 115 -13.71 18.62 -24.07
N ALA A 116 -12.62 19.37 -24.31
CA ALA A 116 -11.31 19.05 -23.77
C ALA A 116 -11.29 19.10 -22.24
N ILE A 117 -11.90 20.13 -21.64
CA ILE A 117 -11.99 20.25 -20.18
C ILE A 117 -12.85 19.11 -19.59
N LEU A 118 -13.98 18.79 -20.23
CA LEU A 118 -14.87 17.70 -19.82
C LEU A 118 -14.17 16.33 -19.87
N ALA A 119 -13.24 16.13 -20.81
CA ALA A 119 -12.48 14.89 -20.89
C ALA A 119 -11.36 14.83 -19.84
N ILE A 120 -10.63 15.93 -19.64
CA ILE A 120 -9.42 15.94 -18.80
C ILE A 120 -9.77 15.98 -17.31
N PHE A 121 -10.65 16.89 -16.89
CA PHE A 121 -10.86 17.15 -15.47
C PHE A 121 -11.45 15.93 -14.75
N PRO A 122 -12.62 15.40 -15.15
CA PRO A 122 -13.15 14.16 -14.58
C PRO A 122 -12.20 12.99 -14.80
N GLY A 123 -11.52 12.94 -15.95
CA GLY A 123 -10.55 11.90 -16.29
C GLY A 123 -9.44 11.76 -15.25
N ILE A 124 -8.90 12.86 -14.74
CA ILE A 124 -7.89 12.84 -13.67
C ILE A 124 -8.45 12.21 -12.39
N PHE A 125 -9.69 12.55 -12.00
CA PHE A 125 -10.35 11.96 -10.84
C PHE A 125 -10.59 10.46 -11.02
N PHE A 126 -11.03 10.03 -12.21
CA PHE A 126 -11.21 8.62 -12.53
C PHE A 126 -9.89 7.84 -12.52
N LEU A 127 -8.83 8.40 -13.12
CA LEU A 127 -7.51 7.78 -13.13
C LEU A 127 -6.92 7.66 -11.72
N PHE A 128 -6.97 8.74 -10.94
CA PHE A 128 -6.43 8.74 -9.58
C PHE A 128 -7.26 7.86 -8.64
N GLY A 129 -8.59 7.94 -8.71
CA GLY A 129 -9.50 7.10 -7.93
C GLY A 129 -9.33 5.62 -8.27
N GLY A 130 -9.28 5.28 -9.56
CA GLY A 130 -9.01 3.93 -10.04
C GLY A 130 -7.65 3.40 -9.60
N PHE A 131 -6.61 4.23 -9.65
CA PHE A 131 -5.28 3.88 -9.14
C PHE A 131 -5.30 3.57 -7.65
N LEU A 132 -5.97 4.39 -6.83
CA LEU A 132 -6.11 4.16 -5.39
C LEU A 132 -6.87 2.86 -5.08
N LEU A 133 -7.96 2.59 -5.79
CA LEU A 133 -8.71 1.34 -5.65
C LEU A 133 -7.87 0.13 -6.04
N TYR A 134 -7.16 0.21 -7.16
CA TYR A 134 -6.26 -0.85 -7.60
C TYR A 134 -5.17 -1.15 -6.56
N PHE A 135 -4.55 -0.12 -6.01
CA PHE A 135 -3.52 -0.29 -4.98
C PHE A 135 -4.12 -0.84 -3.68
N GLY A 136 -5.27 -0.31 -3.25
CA GLY A 136 -6.01 -0.81 -2.07
C GLY A 136 -6.38 -2.28 -2.20
N TYR A 137 -6.92 -2.68 -3.35
CA TYR A 137 -7.25 -4.08 -3.67
C TYR A 137 -6.03 -5.00 -3.59
N ARG A 138 -4.89 -4.52 -4.07
CA ARG A 138 -3.64 -5.29 -4.05
C ARG A 138 -3.12 -5.52 -2.63
N THR A 139 -3.19 -4.49 -1.79
CA THR A 139 -2.86 -4.60 -0.36
C THR A 139 -3.81 -5.54 0.36
N LEU A 140 -5.12 -5.47 0.07
CA LEU A 140 -6.12 -6.38 0.63
C LEU A 140 -5.81 -7.85 0.30
N ARG A 141 -5.44 -8.16 -0.96
CA ARG A 141 -5.04 -9.52 -1.35
C ARG A 141 -3.81 -10.00 -0.56
N ALA A 142 -2.81 -9.13 -0.36
CA ALA A 142 -1.64 -9.49 0.45
C ALA A 142 -2.03 -9.80 1.90
N VAL A 143 -2.93 -9.01 2.49
CA VAL A 143 -3.46 -9.24 3.85
C VAL A 143 -4.20 -10.57 3.94
N ILE A 144 -5.06 -10.88 2.98
CA ILE A 144 -5.83 -12.14 2.98
C ILE A 144 -4.89 -13.34 2.91
N VAL A 145 -3.87 -13.30 2.04
CA VAL A 145 -2.89 -14.39 1.91
C VAL A 145 -2.15 -14.64 3.23
N VAL A 146 -1.73 -13.57 3.91
CA VAL A 146 -1.02 -13.65 5.18
C VAL A 146 -1.92 -14.14 6.33
N ARG A 147 -3.22 -13.81 6.30
CA ARG A 147 -4.19 -14.27 7.30
C ARG A 147 -4.70 -15.69 7.06
N ALA A 148 -4.68 -16.18 5.83
CA ALA A 148 -5.20 -17.49 5.45
C ALA A 148 -4.27 -18.66 5.83
N VAL A 149 -2.99 -18.38 6.13
CA VAL A 149 -2.06 -19.39 6.63
C VAL A 149 -2.22 -19.48 8.16
N PRO A 150 -2.61 -20.66 8.70
CA PRO A 150 -2.80 -20.86 10.14
C PRO A 150 -1.53 -20.52 10.92
#